data_AF-A0A655AWG1-F1
#
_entry.id   AF-A0A655AWG1-F1
#
_cell.length_a   1.000
_cell.length_b   1.000
_cell.length_c   1.000
_cell.angle_alpha   90.00
_cell.angle_beta   90.00
_cell.angle_gamma   90.00
#
_symmetry.space_group_name_H-M   'P 1'
#
loop_
_entity.id
_entity.type
_entity.pdbx_description
1 polymer ?
#
loop_
_entity_poly.entity_id
_entity_poly.type
_entity_poly.pdbx_seq_one_letter_code
_entity_poly.pdbx_strand_id
1 'polypeptide(L)'
;MVIATGVNNPENYKDDWDSIVKNLPKGHHMILVTPYEGDKTKETYAIVEKAAAYMRELAEKTPYITIADWNQVAKEHPEIWAGTDQVHFGSESSTIEAGAKLYADTIATALQTAQDKPVKSK
;
A
#
# COMPACT_ATOMS: atom_id res chain seq x y z
N MET A 1 -2.26 13.35 1.00
CA MET A 1 -3.42 12.44 0.96
C MET A 1 -2.88 11.02 1.01
N VAL A 2 -3.36 10.17 1.92
CA VAL A 2 -2.92 8.77 2.00
C VAL A 2 -4.05 7.89 1.48
N ILE A 3 -3.78 7.01 0.53
CA ILE A 3 -4.72 6.02 0.01
C ILE A 3 -4.25 4.63 0.43
N ALA A 4 -5.03 4.01 1.32
CA ALA A 4 -4.74 2.73 1.96
C ALA A 4 -5.77 1.67 1.56
N THR A 5 -5.75 1.27 0.28
CA THR A 5 -6.73 0.36 -0.32
C THR A 5 -6.04 -0.57 -1.32
N GLY A 6 -6.76 -1.56 -1.87
CA GLY A 6 -6.30 -2.33 -3.03
C GLY A 6 -6.29 -3.85 -2.85
N VAL A 7 -6.46 -4.37 -1.62
CA VAL A 7 -6.59 -5.83 -1.40
C VAL A 7 -8.01 -6.32 -1.70
N ASN A 8 -9.01 -5.49 -1.41
CA ASN A 8 -10.42 -5.78 -1.73
C ASN A 8 -10.72 -5.32 -3.16
N ASN A 9 -11.36 -6.21 -3.93
CA ASN A 9 -11.73 -6.03 -5.35
C ASN A 9 -10.53 -5.65 -6.25
N PRO A 10 -9.44 -6.44 -6.26
CA PRO A 10 -8.21 -6.08 -6.95
C PRO A 10 -8.28 -6.19 -8.48
N GLU A 11 -9.34 -6.77 -9.05
CA GLU A 11 -9.45 -7.12 -10.47
C GLU A 11 -9.30 -5.90 -11.39
N ASN A 12 -9.79 -4.74 -10.95
CA ASN A 12 -9.79 -3.50 -11.73
C ASN A 12 -8.63 -2.55 -11.37
N TYR A 13 -7.57 -3.06 -10.72
CA TYR A 13 -6.50 -2.23 -10.15
C TYR A 13 -5.90 -1.20 -11.13
N LYS A 14 -5.75 -1.54 -12.42
CA LYS A 14 -5.16 -0.61 -13.39
C LYS A 14 -6.00 0.65 -13.54
N ASP A 15 -7.28 0.48 -13.85
CA ASP A 15 -8.20 1.57 -14.08
C ASP A 15 -8.47 2.35 -12.79
N ASP A 16 -8.57 1.65 -11.65
CA ASP A 16 -8.80 2.28 -10.34
C ASP A 16 -7.61 3.14 -9.92
N TRP A 17 -6.38 2.63 -10.02
CA TRP A 17 -5.18 3.38 -9.68
C TRP A 17 -4.88 4.51 -10.67
N ASP A 18 -5.11 4.31 -11.96
CA ASP A 18 -4.99 5.39 -12.96
C ASP A 18 -6.02 6.49 -12.70
N SER A 19 -7.27 6.11 -12.41
CA SER A 19 -8.36 7.04 -12.13
C SER A 19 -8.07 7.88 -10.89
N ILE A 20 -7.64 7.27 -9.78
CA ILE A 20 -7.41 8.02 -8.54
C ILE A 20 -6.21 8.98 -8.66
N VAL A 21 -5.14 8.57 -9.35
CA VAL A 21 -3.98 9.44 -9.61
C VAL A 21 -4.37 10.60 -10.52
N LYS A 22 -5.10 10.32 -11.61
CA LYS A 22 -5.60 11.34 -12.53
C LYS A 22 -6.51 12.35 -11.83
N ASN A 23 -7.41 11.88 -10.97
CA ASN A 23 -8.40 12.70 -10.28
C ASN A 23 -7.88 13.37 -9.00
N LEU A 24 -6.63 13.13 -8.58
CA LEU A 24 -6.04 13.86 -7.46
C LEU A 24 -6.19 15.37 -7.69
N PRO A 25 -6.81 16.13 -6.77
CA PRO A 25 -6.95 17.57 -6.95
C PRO A 25 -5.58 18.27 -6.93
N LYS A 26 -5.50 19.43 -7.57
CA LYS A 26 -4.29 20.27 -7.50
C LYS A 26 -4.02 20.71 -6.06
N GLY A 27 -2.77 20.94 -5.73
CA GLY A 27 -2.33 21.33 -4.39
C GLY A 27 -2.09 20.15 -3.44
N HIS A 28 -2.23 18.90 -3.89
CA HIS A 28 -2.02 17.72 -3.05
C HIS A 28 -0.80 16.88 -3.49
N HIS A 29 -0.12 16.30 -2.50
CA HIS A 29 0.76 15.15 -2.66
C HIS A 29 0.02 13.89 -2.22
N MET A 30 0.19 12.78 -2.93
CA MET A 30 -0.46 11.50 -2.64
C MET A 30 0.55 10.47 -2.12
N ILE A 31 0.13 9.67 -1.15
CA ILE A 31 0.84 8.48 -0.69
C ILE A 31 -0.01 7.27 -1.04
N LEU A 32 0.57 6.32 -1.76
CA LEU A 32 -0.07 5.04 -2.11
C LEU A 32 0.45 3.95 -1.17
N VAL A 33 -0.43 3.31 -0.42
CA VAL A 33 -0.08 2.17 0.44
C VAL A 33 -0.34 0.86 -0.30
N THR A 34 0.69 0.09 -0.62
CA THR A 34 0.55 -1.13 -1.44
C THR A 34 -0.23 -2.23 -0.72
N PRO A 35 -1.11 -2.99 -1.41
CA PRO A 35 -1.89 -4.04 -0.78
C PRO A 35 -1.08 -5.32 -0.53
N TYR A 36 -1.53 -6.14 0.40
CA TYR A 36 -0.91 -7.43 0.72
C TYR A 36 -1.98 -8.54 0.79
N GLU A 37 -1.70 -9.65 0.12
CA GLU A 37 -2.39 -10.93 0.23
C GLU A 37 -1.29 -11.97 0.45
N GLY A 38 -1.24 -12.57 1.64
CA GLY A 38 -0.20 -13.53 2.02
C GLY A 38 -0.50 -14.96 1.58
N ASP A 39 -1.77 -15.30 1.32
CA ASP A 39 -2.15 -16.62 0.83
C ASP A 39 -1.88 -16.74 -0.67
N LYS A 40 -0.70 -17.30 -0.99
CA LYS A 40 -0.25 -17.54 -2.37
C LYS A 40 -1.16 -18.47 -3.17
N THR A 41 -2.10 -19.16 -2.52
CA THR A 41 -3.04 -20.07 -3.19
C THR A 41 -4.34 -19.38 -3.60
N LYS A 42 -4.61 -18.16 -3.13
CA LYS A 42 -5.78 -17.37 -3.54
C LYS A 42 -5.73 -17.04 -5.03
N GLU A 43 -6.87 -17.17 -5.70
CA GLU A 43 -7.01 -16.76 -7.11
C GLU A 43 -6.66 -15.28 -7.33
N THR A 44 -6.91 -14.44 -6.32
CA THR A 44 -6.62 -13.01 -6.33
C THR A 44 -5.16 -12.67 -6.02
N TYR A 45 -4.34 -13.60 -5.49
CA TYR A 45 -2.97 -13.33 -5.06
C TYR A 45 -2.13 -12.67 -6.16
N ALA A 46 -2.13 -13.27 -7.36
CA ALA A 46 -1.38 -12.76 -8.48
C ALA A 46 -1.87 -11.37 -8.95
N ILE A 47 -3.14 -11.05 -8.73
CA ILE A 47 -3.72 -9.74 -9.05
C ILE A 47 -3.26 -8.70 -8.04
N VAL A 48 -3.30 -9.02 -6.74
CA VAL A 48 -2.81 -8.14 -5.66
C VAL A 48 -1.32 -7.82 -5.83
N GLU A 49 -0.49 -8.82 -6.17
CA GLU A 49 0.93 -8.60 -6.46
C GLU A 49 1.16 -7.68 -7.65
N LYS A 50 0.37 -7.84 -8.73
CA LYS A 50 0.40 -6.94 -9.88
C LYS A 50 -0.07 -5.53 -9.54
N ALA A 51 -1.07 -5.40 -8.67
CA ALA A 51 -1.55 -4.10 -8.18
C ALA A 51 -0.47 -3.38 -7.38
N ALA A 52 0.18 -4.05 -6.43
CA ALA A 52 1.29 -3.49 -5.67
C ALA A 52 2.46 -3.07 -6.59
N ALA A 53 2.83 -3.90 -7.56
CA ALA A 53 3.86 -3.56 -8.55
C ALA A 53 3.48 -2.31 -9.37
N TYR A 54 2.23 -2.24 -9.85
CA TYR A 54 1.76 -1.11 -10.63
C TYR A 54 1.73 0.19 -9.83
N MET A 55 1.33 0.14 -8.55
CA MET A 55 1.38 1.31 -7.66
C MET A 55 2.81 1.83 -7.47
N ARG A 56 3.81 0.93 -7.42
CA ARG A 56 5.23 1.33 -7.40
C ARG A 56 5.62 2.05 -8.69
N GLU A 57 5.23 1.53 -9.86
CA GLU A 57 5.45 2.21 -11.15
C GLU A 57 4.81 3.61 -11.19
N LEU A 58 3.58 3.75 -10.67
CA LEU A 58 2.90 5.04 -10.57
C LEU A 58 3.64 6.02 -9.67
N ALA A 59 4.13 5.57 -8.52
CA ALA A 59 4.88 6.40 -7.59
C ALA A 59 6.24 6.82 -8.17
N GLU A 60 6.95 5.92 -8.84
CA GLU A 60 8.24 6.21 -9.47
C GLU A 60 8.11 7.26 -10.59
N LYS A 61 7.08 7.15 -11.43
CA LYS A 61 6.88 8.05 -12.58
C LYS A 61 6.23 9.39 -12.23
N THR A 62 5.64 9.55 -11.04
CA THR A 62 4.79 10.70 -10.70
C THR A 62 5.38 11.51 -9.54
N PRO A 63 5.97 12.71 -9.78
CA PRO A 63 6.73 13.45 -8.76
C PRO A 63 5.96 13.84 -7.49
N TYR A 64 4.62 13.91 -7.58
CA TYR A 64 3.72 14.25 -6.47
C TYR A 64 3.09 13.01 -5.82
N ILE A 65 3.68 11.84 -6.02
CA ILE A 65 3.30 10.58 -5.39
C ILE A 65 4.50 9.97 -4.66
N THR A 66 4.27 9.49 -3.45
CA THR A 66 5.24 8.70 -2.66
C THR A 66 4.65 7.33 -2.35
N ILE A 67 5.47 6.27 -2.34
CA ILE A 67 5.04 4.92 -1.99
C ILE A 67 5.17 4.69 -0.47
N ALA A 68 4.18 4.02 0.12
CA ALA A 68 4.27 3.39 1.42
C ALA A 68 4.16 1.87 1.19
N ASP A 69 5.29 1.18 1.10
CA ASP A 69 5.31 -0.18 0.57
C ASP A 69 4.96 -1.25 1.62
N TRP A 70 3.70 -1.25 2.06
CA TRP A 70 3.19 -2.25 3.00
C TRP A 70 3.31 -3.68 2.47
N ASN A 71 3.12 -3.90 1.17
CA ASN A 71 3.33 -5.21 0.53
C ASN A 71 4.74 -5.76 0.79
N GLN A 72 5.77 -4.91 0.72
CA GLN A 72 7.14 -5.31 1.03
C GLN A 72 7.30 -5.61 2.53
N VAL A 73 6.92 -4.66 3.39
CA VAL A 73 7.06 -4.79 4.85
C VAL A 73 6.34 -6.05 5.36
N ALA A 74 5.11 -6.28 4.90
CA ALA A 74 4.34 -7.49 5.23
C ALA A 74 5.11 -8.78 4.90
N LYS A 75 5.79 -8.87 3.75
CA LYS A 75 6.57 -10.05 3.37
C LYS A 75 7.82 -10.27 4.24
N GLU A 76 8.39 -9.20 4.77
CA GLU A 76 9.59 -9.24 5.62
C GLU A 76 9.26 -9.64 7.07
N HIS A 77 7.98 -9.65 7.44
CA HIS A 77 7.49 -9.92 8.79
C HIS A 77 6.54 -11.13 8.85
N PRO A 78 6.98 -12.37 8.56
CA PRO A 78 6.14 -13.57 8.57
C PRO A 78 5.43 -13.83 9.93
N GLU A 79 6.00 -13.34 11.02
CA GLU A 79 5.51 -13.54 12.38
C GLU A 79 4.13 -12.90 12.64
N ILE A 80 3.80 -11.81 11.94
CA ILE A 80 2.49 -11.16 12.10
C ILE A 80 1.38 -11.87 11.30
N TRP A 81 1.72 -12.90 10.53
CA TRP A 81 0.78 -13.67 9.69
C TRP A 81 0.51 -15.08 10.20
N ALA A 82 1.22 -15.52 11.24
CA ALA A 82 1.00 -16.82 11.85
C ALA A 82 -0.43 -16.90 12.44
N GLY A 83 -1.22 -17.87 11.98
CA GLY A 83 -2.59 -18.07 12.47
C GLY A 83 -3.61 -17.03 12.00
N THR A 84 -3.28 -16.20 11.00
CA THR A 84 -4.18 -15.16 10.46
C THR A 84 -4.79 -15.57 9.12
N ASP A 85 -5.68 -14.72 8.60
CA ASP A 85 -6.28 -14.88 7.27
C ASP A 85 -5.40 -14.37 6.11
N GLN A 86 -4.13 -14.03 6.40
CA GLN A 86 -3.15 -13.53 5.45
C GLN A 86 -3.43 -12.13 4.87
N VAL A 87 -4.37 -11.37 5.46
CA VAL A 87 -4.65 -9.96 5.11
C VAL A 87 -4.70 -9.09 6.36
N HIS A 88 -5.39 -9.54 7.39
CA HIS A 88 -5.45 -8.89 8.69
C HIS A 88 -4.31 -9.44 9.57
N PHE A 89 -3.34 -8.58 9.88
CA PHE A 89 -2.17 -8.94 10.68
C PHE A 89 -2.55 -9.23 12.14
N GLY A 90 -1.80 -10.16 12.74
CA GLY A 90 -1.89 -10.57 14.13
C GLY A 90 -3.06 -11.50 14.45
N SER A 91 -2.76 -12.62 15.12
CA SER A 91 -3.76 -13.54 15.65
C SER A 91 -4.01 -13.35 17.15
N GLU A 92 -3.09 -12.67 17.86
CA GLU A 92 -3.15 -12.39 19.29
C GLU A 92 -2.68 -10.96 19.57
N SER A 93 -2.98 -10.41 20.76
CA SER A 93 -2.77 -8.98 21.05
C SER A 93 -1.36 -8.48 20.72
N SER A 94 -0.31 -9.25 21.04
CA SER A 94 1.08 -8.85 20.78
C SER A 94 1.41 -8.75 19.29
N THR A 95 0.92 -9.67 18.46
CA THR A 95 1.15 -9.66 17.01
C THR A 95 0.23 -8.68 16.29
N ILE A 96 -0.97 -8.42 16.83
CA ILE A 96 -1.86 -7.34 16.37
C ILE A 96 -1.20 -5.98 16.60
N GLU A 97 -0.68 -5.73 17.80
CA GLU A 97 0.02 -4.48 18.14
C GLU A 97 1.29 -4.30 17.29
N ALA A 98 2.10 -5.36 17.14
CA ALA A 98 3.29 -5.33 16.29
C ALA A 98 2.96 -5.03 14.82
N GLY A 99 1.97 -5.73 14.24
CA GLY A 99 1.52 -5.51 12.87
C GLY A 99 0.95 -4.11 12.66
N ALA A 100 0.15 -3.60 13.61
CA ALA A 100 -0.40 -2.25 13.56
C ALA A 100 0.71 -1.20 13.60
N LYS A 101 1.73 -1.41 14.43
CA LYS A 101 2.89 -0.51 14.51
C LYS A 101 3.67 -0.51 13.20
N LEU A 102 3.97 -1.67 12.62
CA LEU A 102 4.65 -1.78 11.33
C LEU A 102 3.89 -1.05 10.22
N TYR A 103 2.56 -1.25 10.17
CA TYR A 103 1.70 -0.58 9.20
C TYR A 103 1.73 0.95 9.35
N ALA A 104 1.60 1.44 10.58
CA ALA A 104 1.64 2.88 10.89
C ALA A 104 3.02 3.50 10.58
N ASP A 105 4.10 2.84 10.99
CA ASP A 105 5.47 3.30 10.75
C ASP A 105 5.78 3.35 9.25
N THR A 106 5.29 2.38 8.47
CA THR A 106 5.43 2.37 7.00
C THR A 106 4.84 3.63 6.36
N ILE A 107 3.65 4.05 6.81
CA ILE A 107 3.01 5.28 6.33
C ILE A 107 3.74 6.51 6.86
N ALA A 108 4.19 6.50 8.11
CA ALA A 108 4.94 7.61 8.71
C ALA A 108 6.26 7.88 7.96
N THR A 109 7.01 6.83 7.58
CA THR A 109 8.23 6.95 6.77
C THR A 109 7.93 7.51 5.37
N ALA A 110 6.82 7.10 4.74
CA ALA A 110 6.39 7.68 3.47
C ALA A 110 6.01 9.16 3.61
N LEU A 111 5.35 9.56 4.71
CA LEU A 111 5.05 10.95 5.02
C LEU A 111 6.32 11.79 5.19
N GLN A 112 7.33 11.28 5.90
CA GLN A 112 8.64 11.93 6.04
C GLN A 112 9.31 12.10 4.67
N THR A 113 9.31 11.05 3.85
CA THR A 113 9.86 11.09 2.49
C THR A 113 9.14 12.12 1.60
N ALA A 114 7.84 12.30 1.78
CA ALA A 114 7.03 13.22 1.00
C ALA A 114 7.21 14.70 1.39
N GLN A 115 7.85 15.02 2.53
CA GLN A 115 7.97 16.41 3.04
C GLN A 115 8.64 17.36 2.03
N ASP A 116 9.65 16.87 1.31
CA ASP A 116 10.41 17.67 0.34
C ASP A 116 9.95 17.46 -1.11
N LYS A 117 8.81 16.78 -1.32
CA LYS A 117 8.29 16.44 -2.65
C LYS A 117 7.24 17.45 -3.11
N PRO A 118 7.13 17.72 -4.42
CA PRO A 118 6.14 18.67 -4.93
C PRO A 118 4.71 18.16 -4.75
N VAL A 119 3.76 19.08 -4.75
CA VAL A 119 2.32 18.78 -4.92
C VAL A 119 1.94 18.83 -6.40
N LYS A 120 0.81 18.21 -6.77
CA LYS A 120 0.25 18.35 -8.12
C LYS A 120 -0.10 19.81 -8.41
N SER A 121 0.53 20.41 -9.42
CA SER A 121 0.43 21.86 -9.68
C SER A 121 -0.40 22.26 -10.90
N LYS A 122 -0.60 21.37 -11.88
CA LYS A 122 -1.38 21.61 -13.09
C LYS A 122 -2.41 20.54 -13.34
#